data_AF-A0A6A6Z8I4-F1
#
_entry.id   AF-A0A6A6Z8I4-F1
#
_cell.length_a   1.000
_cell.length_b   1.000
_cell.length_c   1.000
_cell.angle_alpha   90.00
_cell.angle_beta   90.00
_cell.angle_gamma   90.00
#
_symmetry.space_group_name_H-M   'P 1'
#
loop_
_entity.id
_entity.type
_entity.pdbx_description
1 polymer ?
#
loop_
_entity_poly.entity_id
_entity_poly.type
_entity_poly.pdbx_seq_one_letter_code
_entity_poly.pdbx_strand_id
1 'polypeptide(L)'
;MNFLDLPRELRDNIYAYVLTSPSSLRAEKPPTTSESGISRTRLDTAILRTSRLIHDESSEVLYKSNKFRLGNLFYTTPLNNLLRYFLCTNRYGHHVRSIDVYYLYDCLVPSDKRPDTPSGVWERIRADAHVLVSLFPNLRTLQATWGFGYQMQYFPFCPFPKKGTKSHEEIVEGTLGWLRECLAEDGVSAPECLKLEWRFWNRAQQVDQEAFDEALDRLKNEEKMRKANELIERPW
;
A
#
# COMPACT_ATOMS: atom_id res chain seq x y z
N MET A 1 1.53 44.40 -1.56
CA MET A 1 2.12 43.14 -2.04
C MET A 1 1.11 42.04 -1.74
N ASN A 2 0.53 41.46 -2.79
CA ASN A 2 -0.45 40.38 -2.69
C ASN A 2 0.25 39.03 -2.65
N PHE A 3 -0.41 38.01 -2.11
CA PHE A 3 0.13 36.64 -2.06
C PHE A 3 0.46 36.08 -3.46
N LEU A 4 -0.33 36.44 -4.48
CA LEU A 4 -0.11 36.01 -5.86
C LEU A 4 1.07 36.72 -6.55
N ASP A 5 1.61 37.78 -5.95
CA ASP A 5 2.81 38.46 -6.44
C ASP A 5 4.09 37.67 -6.07
N LEU A 6 4.01 36.68 -5.18
CA LEU A 6 5.11 35.78 -4.84
C LEU A 6 5.42 34.83 -6.00
N PRO A 7 6.69 34.48 -6.28
CA PRO A 7 7.03 33.37 -7.17
C PRO A 7 6.35 32.05 -6.78
N ARG A 8 6.08 31.21 -7.78
CA ARG A 8 5.38 29.91 -7.62
C ARG A 8 6.06 29.03 -6.56
N GLU A 9 7.38 29.02 -6.54
CA GLU A 9 8.20 28.22 -5.64
C GLU A 9 8.00 28.62 -4.17
N LEU A 10 7.86 29.92 -3.89
CA LEU A 10 7.56 30.40 -2.54
C LEU A 10 6.14 30.05 -2.13
N ARG A 11 5.17 30.10 -3.06
CA ARG A 11 3.81 29.64 -2.80
C ARG A 11 3.77 28.15 -2.51
N ASP A 12 4.53 27.33 -3.25
CA ASP A 12 4.65 25.89 -3.00
C ASP A 12 5.22 25.57 -1.62
N ASN A 13 6.21 26.33 -1.16
CA ASN A 13 6.72 26.19 0.21
C ASN A 13 5.63 26.48 1.25
N ILE A 14 4.80 27.50 1.02
CA ILE A 14 3.66 27.84 1.89
C ILE A 14 2.61 26.73 1.84
N TYR A 15 2.25 26.24 0.66
CA TYR A 15 1.32 25.11 0.50
C TYR A 15 1.84 23.86 1.19
N ALA A 16 3.11 23.53 1.04
CA ALA A 16 3.72 22.36 1.67
C ALA A 16 3.64 22.46 3.20
N TYR A 17 3.87 23.66 3.76
CA TYR A 17 3.78 23.91 5.19
C TYR A 17 2.36 23.66 5.73
N VAL A 18 1.31 24.05 5.00
CA VAL A 18 -0.09 23.93 5.46
C VAL A 18 -0.79 22.63 5.05
N LEU A 19 -0.34 21.98 3.97
CA LEU A 19 -1.01 20.84 3.34
C LEU A 19 -0.21 19.54 3.41
N THR A 20 0.93 19.49 4.09
CA THR A 20 1.68 18.23 4.28
C THR A 20 1.49 17.69 5.67
N SER A 21 1.18 16.40 5.76
CA SER A 21 1.15 15.66 7.02
C SER A 21 2.27 14.62 7.05
N PRO A 22 2.95 14.45 8.20
CA PRO A 22 3.87 13.33 8.38
C PRO A 22 3.15 11.97 8.49
N SER A 23 1.83 11.98 8.68
CA SER A 23 1.00 10.78 8.80
C SER A 23 0.19 10.52 7.53
N SER A 24 -0.17 9.26 7.29
CA SER A 24 -1.01 8.90 6.14
C SER A 24 -2.40 9.53 6.27
N LEU A 25 -2.85 10.22 5.22
CA LEU A 25 -4.18 10.82 5.12
C LEU A 25 -5.20 9.76 4.74
N ARG A 26 -6.24 9.56 5.54
CA ARG A 26 -7.32 8.62 5.19
C ARG A 26 -8.09 9.17 3.98
N ALA A 27 -8.22 8.35 2.94
CA ALA A 27 -9.05 8.66 1.77
C ALA A 27 -10.53 8.30 1.97
N GLU A 28 -10.88 7.76 3.14
CA GLU A 28 -12.22 7.29 3.48
C GLU A 28 -13.20 8.42 3.78
N LYS A 29 -14.48 8.04 3.89
CA LYS A 29 -15.62 8.91 4.21
C LYS A 29 -15.29 9.79 5.45
N PRO A 30 -15.69 11.07 5.47
CA PRO A 30 -15.47 11.93 6.63
C PRO A 30 -15.94 11.25 7.91
N PRO A 31 -15.17 11.35 9.02
CA PRO A 31 -15.49 10.64 10.24
C PRO A 31 -16.92 10.95 10.68
N THR A 32 -17.72 9.91 10.83
CA THR A 32 -19.06 10.01 11.41
C THR A 32 -18.88 10.39 12.88
N THR A 33 -18.91 11.68 13.18
CA THR A 33 -19.11 12.42 14.46
C THR A 33 -18.69 11.86 15.84
N SER A 34 -18.35 10.60 16.03
CA SER A 34 -18.03 9.95 17.31
C SER A 34 -16.56 9.56 17.49
N GLU A 35 -15.69 9.69 16.49
CA GLU A 35 -14.25 9.48 16.66
C GLU A 35 -13.56 10.75 17.21
N SER A 36 -13.89 11.11 18.45
CA SER A 36 -13.28 12.19 19.22
C SER A 36 -11.94 11.78 19.83
N GLY A 37 -11.03 11.27 19.00
CA GLY A 37 -9.64 11.00 19.37
C GLY A 37 -8.72 11.97 18.65
N ILE A 38 -8.07 12.85 19.40
CA ILE A 38 -7.21 13.94 18.91
C ILE A 38 -6.04 13.36 18.08
N SER A 39 -6.25 13.22 16.78
CA SER A 39 -5.20 13.27 15.77
C SER A 39 -5.73 14.06 14.58
N ARG A 40 -6.01 15.34 14.84
CA ARG A 40 -6.17 16.31 13.77
C ARG A 40 -4.79 16.47 13.14
N THR A 41 -4.49 15.69 12.11
CA THR A 41 -3.57 16.15 11.08
C THR A 41 -4.18 17.47 10.59
N ARG A 42 -3.70 18.60 11.12
CA ARG A 42 -4.25 19.94 10.85
C ARG A 42 -3.85 20.35 9.44
N LEU A 43 -4.32 19.61 8.44
CA LEU A 43 -4.37 20.09 7.07
C LEU A 43 -5.40 21.21 7.04
N ASP A 44 -4.94 22.44 6.85
CA ASP A 44 -5.86 23.54 6.63
C ASP A 44 -6.34 23.51 5.18
N THR A 45 -7.39 22.72 4.96
CA THR A 45 -8.01 22.58 3.64
C THR A 45 -8.79 23.82 3.21
N ALA A 46 -8.92 24.85 4.06
CA ALA A 46 -9.57 26.10 3.68
C ALA A 46 -8.84 26.78 2.51
N ILE A 47 -7.50 26.64 2.45
CA ILE A 47 -6.69 27.21 1.37
C ILE A 47 -7.08 26.67 -0.01
N LEU A 48 -7.55 25.42 -0.08
CA LEU A 48 -8.01 24.79 -1.32
C LEU A 48 -9.26 25.47 -1.90
N ARG A 49 -9.93 26.34 -1.13
CA ARG A 49 -11.19 26.99 -1.50
C ARG A 49 -11.05 28.50 -1.75
N THR A 50 -9.83 29.03 -1.68
CA THR A 50 -9.59 30.49 -1.78
C THR A 50 -9.78 31.03 -3.20
N SER A 51 -9.20 30.37 -4.20
CA SER A 51 -9.35 30.73 -5.62
C SER A 51 -9.02 29.52 -6.50
N ARG A 52 -9.40 29.57 -7.78
CA ARG A 52 -9.09 28.48 -8.73
C ARG A 52 -7.59 28.25 -8.89
N LEU A 53 -6.81 29.34 -9.04
CA LEU A 53 -5.36 29.22 -9.17
C LEU A 53 -4.77 28.56 -7.93
N ILE A 54 -5.09 29.06 -6.73
CA ILE A 54 -4.61 28.47 -5.48
C ILE A 54 -5.06 27.02 -5.35
N HIS A 55 -6.30 26.69 -5.74
CA HIS A 55 -6.81 25.33 -5.71
C HIS A 55 -5.97 24.38 -6.58
N ASP A 56 -5.74 24.74 -7.85
CA ASP A 56 -4.96 23.94 -8.79
C ASP A 56 -3.53 23.73 -8.26
N GLU A 57 -2.92 24.83 -7.85
CA GLU A 57 -1.57 24.92 -7.35
C GLU A 57 -1.31 24.10 -6.07
N SER A 58 -2.19 24.25 -5.09
CA SER A 58 -2.07 23.63 -3.78
C SER A 58 -2.56 22.18 -3.77
N SER A 59 -3.49 21.81 -4.65
CA SER A 59 -3.91 20.41 -4.84
C SER A 59 -2.75 19.57 -5.38
N GLU A 60 -1.96 20.08 -6.32
CA GLU A 60 -0.73 19.39 -6.76
C GLU A 60 0.17 19.07 -5.56
N VAL A 61 0.47 20.06 -4.72
CA VAL A 61 1.32 19.89 -3.53
C VAL A 61 0.71 18.89 -2.55
N LEU A 62 -0.59 18.98 -2.28
CA LEU A 62 -1.30 18.05 -1.39
C LEU A 62 -1.15 16.60 -1.86
N TYR A 63 -1.45 16.30 -3.13
CA TYR A 63 -1.43 14.92 -3.63
C TYR A 63 0.00 14.38 -3.82
N LYS A 64 0.94 15.25 -4.18
CA LYS A 64 2.35 14.91 -4.43
C LYS A 64 3.14 14.62 -3.16
N SER A 65 2.87 15.37 -2.09
CA SER A 65 3.69 15.36 -0.87
C SER A 65 3.14 14.47 0.25
N ASN A 66 1.87 14.07 0.16
CA ASN A 66 1.23 13.26 1.19
C ASN A 66 1.15 11.79 0.81
N LYS A 67 1.05 10.98 1.86
CA LYS A 67 0.80 9.54 1.81
C LYS A 67 -0.68 9.30 2.06
N PHE A 68 -1.37 8.61 1.15
CA PHE A 68 -2.81 8.37 1.28
C PHE A 68 -3.07 6.96 1.78
N ARG A 69 -3.82 6.83 2.86
CA ARG A 69 -4.27 5.55 3.39
C ARG A 69 -5.63 5.19 2.82
N LEU A 70 -5.69 4.05 2.12
CA LEU A 70 -6.91 3.35 1.79
C LEU A 70 -7.15 2.36 2.94
N GLY A 71 -8.07 2.69 3.83
CA GLY A 71 -8.20 1.99 5.10
C GLY A 71 -9.03 0.71 5.02
N ASN A 72 -8.87 -0.09 6.07
CA ASN A 72 -9.61 -1.28 6.50
C ASN A 72 -10.38 -1.99 5.39
N LEU A 73 -9.67 -2.38 4.33
CA LEU A 73 -10.23 -3.31 3.37
C LEU A 73 -10.34 -4.64 4.09
N PHE A 74 -11.53 -4.89 4.63
CA PHE A 74 -11.97 -6.25 4.82
C PHE A 74 -11.80 -6.91 3.45
N TYR A 75 -11.19 -8.09 3.41
CA TYR A 75 -10.92 -8.81 2.16
C TYR A 75 -12.17 -8.97 1.28
N THR A 76 -13.36 -8.93 1.89
CA THR A 76 -14.67 -8.95 1.23
C THR A 76 -15.01 -7.69 0.43
N THR A 77 -14.36 -6.55 0.70
CA THR A 77 -14.64 -5.28 0.02
C THR A 77 -13.70 -5.10 -1.17
N PRO A 78 -14.21 -5.05 -2.41
CA PRO A 78 -13.40 -4.76 -3.58
C PRO A 78 -12.83 -3.34 -3.49
N LEU A 79 -11.52 -3.20 -3.73
CA LEU A 79 -10.84 -1.91 -3.78
C LEU A 79 -11.50 -0.97 -4.82
N ASN A 80 -12.06 -1.53 -5.88
CA ASN A 80 -12.78 -0.81 -6.94
C ASN A 80 -13.87 0.13 -6.42
N ASN A 81 -14.59 -0.23 -5.35
CA ASN A 81 -15.66 0.62 -4.81
C ASN A 81 -15.09 1.87 -4.12
N LEU A 82 -13.97 1.71 -3.41
CA LEU A 82 -13.29 2.81 -2.73
C LEU A 82 -12.60 3.74 -3.74
N LEU A 83 -12.00 3.14 -4.78
CA LEU A 83 -11.36 3.87 -5.87
C LEU A 83 -12.36 4.65 -6.73
N ARG A 84 -13.57 4.12 -6.98
CA ARG A 84 -14.61 4.87 -7.71
C ARG A 84 -14.89 6.22 -7.05
N TYR A 85 -14.99 6.27 -5.73
CA TYR A 85 -15.22 7.53 -5.03
C TYR A 85 -14.01 8.47 -5.15
N PHE A 86 -12.81 7.95 -4.95
CA PHE A 86 -11.58 8.73 -5.02
C PHE A 86 -11.32 9.29 -6.43
N LEU A 87 -11.48 8.47 -7.47
CA LEU A 87 -11.19 8.85 -8.86
C LEU A 87 -12.27 9.72 -9.49
N CYS A 88 -13.56 9.46 -9.22
CA CYS A 88 -14.63 10.25 -9.82
C CYS A 88 -14.65 11.69 -9.30
N THR A 89 -14.07 11.94 -8.12
CA THR A 89 -14.10 13.26 -7.48
C THR A 89 -12.78 14.03 -7.63
N ASN A 90 -11.69 13.36 -8.02
CA ASN A 90 -10.35 13.93 -7.89
C ASN A 90 -9.56 13.97 -9.20
N ARG A 91 -9.57 15.14 -9.83
CA ARG A 91 -8.80 15.45 -11.05
C ARG A 91 -7.28 15.39 -10.82
N TYR A 92 -6.85 15.55 -9.58
CA TYR A 92 -5.44 15.61 -9.16
C TYR A 92 -4.90 14.26 -8.70
N GLY A 93 -5.68 13.18 -8.84
CA GLY A 93 -5.25 11.82 -8.47
C GLY A 93 -3.94 11.41 -9.14
N HIS A 94 -3.69 11.87 -10.37
CA HIS A 94 -2.44 11.60 -11.09
C HIS A 94 -1.19 12.16 -10.40
N HIS A 95 -1.29 13.09 -9.45
CA HIS A 95 -0.16 13.58 -8.65
C HIS A 95 0.18 12.68 -7.46
N VAL A 96 -0.67 11.70 -7.12
CA VAL A 96 -0.44 10.79 -5.99
C VAL A 96 0.85 10.00 -6.19
N ARG A 97 1.73 10.05 -5.19
CA ARG A 97 3.02 9.34 -5.21
C ARG A 97 3.15 8.24 -4.16
N SER A 98 2.37 8.30 -3.09
CA SER A 98 2.47 7.34 -1.99
C SER A 98 1.09 6.91 -1.52
N ILE A 99 0.85 5.61 -1.51
CA ILE A 99 -0.37 4.99 -1.00
C ILE A 99 0.00 3.94 0.05
N ASP A 100 -0.74 3.93 1.15
CA ASP A 100 -0.77 2.86 2.13
C ASP A 100 -2.12 2.14 2.02
N VAL A 101 -2.13 0.82 1.97
CA VAL A 101 -3.34 0.01 1.98
C VAL A 101 -3.29 -0.93 3.16
N TYR A 102 -4.33 -0.96 3.99
CA TYR A 102 -4.38 -1.81 5.17
C TYR A 102 -5.32 -3.00 4.94
N TYR A 103 -4.75 -4.20 4.88
CA TYR A 103 -5.47 -5.46 4.74
C TYR A 103 -5.64 -6.09 6.11
N LEU A 104 -6.86 -6.06 6.64
CA LEU A 104 -7.19 -6.71 7.91
C LEU A 104 -7.66 -8.12 7.65
N TYR A 105 -6.91 -9.09 8.19
CA TYR A 105 -7.37 -10.45 8.27
C TYR A 105 -8.22 -10.62 9.53
N ASP A 106 -9.55 -10.59 9.37
CA ASP A 106 -10.48 -10.97 10.42
C ASP A 106 -10.93 -12.42 10.21
N CYS A 107 -10.69 -13.24 11.23
CA CYS A 107 -10.84 -14.70 11.18
C CYS A 107 -12.30 -15.18 11.32
N LEU A 108 -13.26 -14.25 11.29
CA LEU A 108 -14.67 -14.49 11.61
C LEU A 108 -15.55 -15.00 10.46
N VAL A 109 -14.99 -15.32 9.30
CA VAL A 109 -15.80 -15.91 8.23
C VAL A 109 -15.78 -17.45 8.35
N PRO A 110 -16.73 -18.22 7.78
CA PRO A 110 -16.76 -19.70 7.84
C PRO A 110 -16.06 -20.37 6.65
N SER A 111 -15.41 -21.52 6.88
CA SER A 111 -14.32 -22.18 6.12
C SER A 111 -14.64 -22.73 4.72
N ASP A 112 -15.86 -22.59 4.22
CA ASP A 112 -16.37 -23.67 3.37
C ASP A 112 -16.15 -23.44 1.87
N LYS A 113 -15.50 -22.32 1.47
CA LYS A 113 -15.28 -21.92 0.06
C LYS A 113 -14.08 -20.97 -0.18
N ARG A 114 -12.94 -21.21 0.45
CA ARG A 114 -12.28 -20.07 1.08
C ARG A 114 -10.83 -19.77 0.53
N PRO A 115 -10.61 -18.65 -0.20
CA PRO A 115 -9.30 -18.13 -0.63
C PRO A 115 -8.49 -17.45 0.51
N ASP A 116 -8.32 -18.15 1.62
CA ASP A 116 -7.85 -17.62 2.92
C ASP A 116 -6.72 -18.46 3.51
N THR A 117 -6.07 -19.20 2.65
CA THR A 117 -4.65 -19.37 2.76
C THR A 117 -3.98 -17.98 2.68
N PRO A 118 -2.80 -17.81 3.31
CA PRO A 118 -1.92 -16.67 3.04
C PRO A 118 -1.78 -16.35 1.54
N SER A 119 -1.89 -17.35 0.65
CA SER A 119 -1.81 -17.14 -0.80
C SER A 119 -2.95 -16.28 -1.35
N GLY A 120 -4.19 -16.43 -0.89
CA GLY A 120 -5.31 -15.63 -1.43
C GLY A 120 -5.28 -14.15 -1.01
N VAL A 121 -4.77 -13.84 0.20
CA VAL A 121 -4.54 -12.44 0.59
C VAL A 121 -3.40 -11.84 -0.23
N TRP A 122 -2.33 -12.60 -0.47
CA TRP A 122 -1.22 -12.16 -1.31
C TRP A 122 -1.65 -11.93 -2.78
N GLU A 123 -2.41 -12.86 -3.36
CA GLU A 123 -3.06 -12.69 -4.67
C GLU A 123 -3.83 -11.37 -4.71
N ARG A 124 -4.66 -11.12 -3.70
CA ARG A 124 -5.46 -9.90 -3.64
C ARG A 124 -4.60 -8.64 -3.53
N ILE A 125 -3.58 -8.64 -2.68
CA ILE A 125 -2.63 -7.52 -2.54
C ILE A 125 -1.98 -7.21 -3.88
N ARG A 126 -1.55 -8.23 -4.64
CA ARG A 126 -0.96 -8.07 -5.97
C ARG A 126 -1.97 -7.51 -6.98
N ALA A 127 -3.17 -8.07 -7.03
CA ALA A 127 -4.21 -7.61 -7.93
C ALA A 127 -4.56 -6.14 -7.67
N ASP A 128 -4.77 -5.78 -6.40
CA ASP A 128 -5.04 -4.42 -5.97
C ASP A 128 -3.85 -3.49 -6.28
N ALA A 129 -2.61 -3.97 -6.13
CA ALA A 129 -1.41 -3.20 -6.48
C ALA A 129 -1.34 -2.84 -7.97
N HIS A 130 -1.64 -3.79 -8.86
CA HIS A 130 -1.70 -3.53 -10.31
C HIS A 130 -2.78 -2.50 -10.66
N VAL A 131 -3.96 -2.63 -10.06
CA VAL A 131 -5.03 -1.64 -10.22
C VAL A 131 -4.56 -0.26 -9.79
N LEU A 132 -3.93 -0.13 -8.62
CA LEU A 132 -3.42 1.16 -8.13
C LEU A 132 -2.35 1.75 -9.04
N VAL A 133 -1.39 0.95 -9.51
CA VAL A 133 -0.35 1.42 -10.44
C VAL A 133 -0.97 1.92 -11.75
N SER A 134 -2.00 1.23 -12.27
CA SER A 134 -2.68 1.66 -13.50
C SER A 134 -3.43 2.99 -13.34
N LEU A 135 -3.94 3.27 -12.14
CA LEU A 135 -4.74 4.45 -11.84
C LEU A 135 -3.90 5.66 -11.42
N PHE A 136 -2.74 5.41 -10.83
CA PHE A 136 -1.84 6.43 -10.29
C PHE A 136 -0.49 6.33 -11.01
N PRO A 137 -0.37 6.92 -12.22
CA PRO A 137 0.82 6.75 -13.06
C PRO A 137 2.11 7.30 -12.42
N ASN A 138 1.99 8.20 -11.45
CA ASN A 138 3.12 8.75 -10.68
C ASN A 138 3.34 8.06 -9.33
N LEU A 139 2.69 6.92 -9.07
CA LEU A 139 2.82 6.17 -7.83
C LEU A 139 4.25 5.63 -7.70
N ARG A 140 4.96 6.10 -6.66
CA ARG A 140 6.35 5.71 -6.36
C ARG A 140 6.43 4.70 -5.23
N THR A 141 5.49 4.79 -4.29
CA THR A 141 5.46 3.93 -3.11
C THR A 141 4.05 3.41 -2.91
N LEU A 142 3.90 2.09 -2.92
CA LEU A 142 2.69 1.41 -2.50
C LEU A 142 3.02 0.52 -1.32
N GLN A 143 2.60 0.90 -0.13
CA GLN A 143 2.79 0.10 1.08
C GLN A 143 1.52 -0.67 1.39
N ALA A 144 1.53 -1.98 1.18
CA ALA A 144 0.49 -2.86 1.64
C ALA A 144 0.84 -3.32 3.06
N THR A 145 0.03 -2.95 4.04
CA THR A 145 0.16 -3.48 5.40
C THR A 145 -0.80 -4.65 5.56
N TRP A 146 -0.26 -5.82 5.86
CA TRP A 146 -1.03 -7.02 6.14
C TRP A 146 -1.12 -7.22 7.65
N GLY A 147 -2.32 -7.00 8.19
CA GLY A 147 -2.65 -7.14 9.60
C GLY A 147 -3.12 -8.55 9.96
N PHE A 148 -2.48 -9.17 10.96
CA PHE A 148 -2.79 -10.52 11.44
C PHE A 148 -3.42 -10.54 12.82
N GLY A 149 -4.60 -11.14 12.92
CA GLY A 149 -5.24 -11.47 14.19
C GLY A 149 -4.57 -12.66 14.92
N TYR A 150 -5.07 -12.96 16.12
CA TYR A 150 -4.53 -13.96 17.04
C TYR A 150 -4.45 -15.40 16.52
N GLN A 151 -5.15 -15.72 15.42
CA GLN A 151 -5.35 -17.08 14.96
C GLN A 151 -4.33 -17.56 13.91
N MET A 152 -3.34 -16.74 13.53
CA MET A 152 -2.31 -17.13 12.56
C MET A 152 -1.54 -18.41 12.94
N GLN A 153 -1.37 -18.65 14.24
CA GLN A 153 -0.73 -19.86 14.78
C GLN A 153 -1.44 -21.16 14.41
N TYR A 154 -2.69 -21.09 13.95
CA TYR A 154 -3.47 -22.27 13.55
C TYR A 154 -3.34 -22.60 12.06
N PHE A 155 -2.61 -21.80 11.28
CA PHE A 155 -2.31 -22.16 9.89
C PHE A 155 -1.12 -23.12 9.85
N PRO A 156 -1.34 -24.40 9.51
CA PRO A 156 -0.27 -25.39 9.48
C PRO A 156 0.80 -25.09 8.42
N PHE A 157 0.47 -24.23 7.45
CA PHE A 157 1.33 -23.83 6.33
C PHE A 157 1.70 -22.35 6.36
N CYS A 158 1.71 -21.71 7.53
CA CYS A 158 2.26 -20.35 7.62
C CYS A 158 3.77 -20.42 7.34
N PRO A 159 4.27 -19.92 6.20
CA PRO A 159 5.70 -19.99 5.85
C PRO A 159 6.55 -19.05 6.70
N PHE A 160 5.93 -18.32 7.64
CA PHE A 160 6.54 -17.32 8.50
C PHE A 160 6.77 -17.90 9.91
N PRO A 161 7.87 -18.64 10.13
CA PRO A 161 8.22 -19.13 11.45
C PRO A 161 8.46 -17.96 12.41
N LYS A 162 8.17 -18.20 13.69
CA LYS A 162 8.43 -17.22 14.76
C LYS A 162 9.93 -16.94 14.84
N LYS A 163 10.33 -15.67 15.00
CA LYS A 163 11.74 -15.28 15.16
C LYS A 163 12.41 -16.14 16.25
N GLY A 164 13.58 -16.70 15.92
CA GLY A 164 14.36 -17.57 16.81
C GLY A 164 14.01 -19.06 16.77
N THR A 165 13.02 -19.49 15.97
CA THR A 165 12.73 -20.93 15.78
C THR A 165 13.55 -21.60 14.69
N LYS A 166 14.04 -20.81 13.72
CA LYS A 166 14.92 -21.21 12.62
C LYS A 166 15.99 -20.15 12.41
N SER A 167 17.07 -20.49 11.70
CA SER A 167 18.05 -19.50 11.25
C SER A 167 17.43 -18.54 10.23
N HIS A 168 17.93 -17.31 10.14
CA HIS A 168 17.40 -16.30 9.22
C HIS A 168 17.33 -16.81 7.77
N GLU A 169 18.40 -17.45 7.27
CA GLU A 169 18.44 -18.00 5.90
C GLU A 169 17.38 -19.09 5.66
N GLU A 170 17.11 -19.96 6.64
CA GLU A 170 16.02 -20.94 6.52
C GLU A 170 14.64 -20.27 6.44
N ILE A 171 14.46 -19.12 7.08
CA ILE A 171 13.24 -18.31 6.97
C ILE A 171 13.15 -17.67 5.60
N VAL A 172 14.24 -17.09 5.10
CA VAL A 172 14.34 -16.48 3.77
C VAL A 172 13.99 -17.51 2.70
N GLU A 173 14.65 -18.67 2.69
CA GLU A 173 14.42 -19.71 1.67
C GLU A 173 13.02 -20.32 1.75
N GLY A 174 12.50 -20.57 2.96
CA GLY A 174 11.12 -21.05 3.13
C GLY A 174 10.08 -20.03 2.63
N THR A 175 10.31 -18.75 2.92
CA THR A 175 9.44 -17.65 2.45
C THR A 175 9.54 -17.48 0.94
N LEU A 176 10.75 -17.53 0.38
CA LEU A 176 10.99 -17.42 -1.05
C LEU A 176 10.35 -18.58 -1.82
N GLY A 177 10.45 -19.81 -1.31
CA GLY A 177 9.76 -20.98 -1.86
C GLY A 177 8.24 -20.78 -1.95
N TRP A 178 7.63 -20.34 -0.85
CA TRP A 178 6.20 -20.03 -0.82
C TRP A 178 5.80 -18.89 -1.78
N LEU A 179 6.61 -17.83 -1.87
CA LEU A 179 6.38 -16.74 -2.82
C LEU A 179 6.45 -17.22 -4.28
N ARG A 180 7.39 -18.11 -4.60
CA ARG A 180 7.51 -18.73 -5.94
C ARG A 180 6.29 -19.60 -6.26
N GLU A 181 5.78 -20.37 -5.30
CA GLU A 181 4.54 -21.15 -5.47
C GLU A 181 3.35 -20.23 -5.78
N CYS A 182 3.17 -19.17 -4.99
CA CYS A 182 2.12 -18.18 -5.25
C CYS A 182 2.29 -17.48 -6.61
N LEU A 183 3.52 -17.26 -7.06
CA LEU A 183 3.79 -16.69 -8.38
C LEU A 183 3.48 -17.69 -9.51
N ALA A 184 3.78 -18.97 -9.31
CA ALA A 184 3.52 -20.02 -10.29
C ALA A 184 2.01 -20.27 -10.47
N GLU A 185 1.22 -20.18 -9.39
CA GLU A 185 -0.23 -20.32 -9.44
C GLU A 185 -0.90 -19.14 -10.16
N ASP A 186 -0.50 -17.91 -9.83
CA ASP A 186 -1.21 -16.71 -10.31
C ASP A 186 -0.65 -16.16 -11.63
N GLY A 187 0.60 -16.47 -11.97
CA GLY A 187 1.27 -16.01 -13.20
C GLY A 187 1.57 -14.51 -13.28
N VAL A 188 1.34 -13.75 -12.20
CA VAL A 188 1.47 -12.27 -12.20
C VAL A 188 2.56 -11.77 -11.24
N SER A 189 3.54 -11.05 -11.78
CA SER A 189 4.63 -10.42 -11.01
C SER A 189 4.11 -9.27 -10.15
N ALA A 190 4.70 -9.05 -8.96
CA ALA A 190 4.39 -7.88 -8.13
C ALA A 190 4.97 -6.58 -8.75
N PRO A 191 4.27 -5.42 -8.65
CA PRO A 191 4.83 -4.15 -9.09
C PRO A 191 6.08 -3.73 -8.29
N GLU A 192 7.03 -3.04 -8.92
CA GLU A 192 8.28 -2.61 -8.26
C GLU A 192 8.05 -1.71 -7.04
N CYS A 193 7.04 -0.83 -7.11
CA CYS A 193 6.70 0.11 -6.04
C CYS A 193 6.00 -0.54 -4.83
N LEU A 194 5.61 -1.81 -4.93
CA LEU A 194 4.95 -2.54 -3.85
C LEU A 194 5.95 -2.90 -2.74
N LYS A 195 5.63 -2.46 -1.53
CA LYS A 195 6.28 -2.81 -0.27
C LYS A 195 5.24 -3.49 0.62
N LEU A 196 5.63 -4.55 1.31
CA LEU A 196 4.75 -5.27 2.21
C LEU A 196 5.21 -5.08 3.66
N GLU A 197 4.32 -4.61 4.53
CA GLU A 197 4.57 -4.48 5.96
C GLU A 197 3.67 -5.46 6.72
N TRP A 198 4.25 -6.21 7.64
CA TRP A 198 3.51 -7.15 8.46
C TRP A 198 3.16 -6.47 9.79
N ARG A 199 1.90 -6.56 10.20
CA ARG A 199 1.47 -6.08 11.52
C ARG A 199 0.73 -7.15 12.29
N PHE A 200 1.37 -7.63 13.35
CA PHE A 200 0.73 -8.49 14.33
C PHE A 200 0.11 -7.63 15.42
N TRP A 201 -1.16 -7.87 15.71
CA TRP A 201 -1.83 -7.24 16.86
C TRP A 201 -1.24 -7.76 18.19
N ASN A 202 -0.66 -8.96 18.18
CA ASN A 202 0.06 -9.51 19.31
C ASN A 202 1.58 -9.36 19.13
N ARG A 203 2.21 -8.51 19.97
CA ARG A 203 3.67 -8.28 19.97
C ARG A 203 4.50 -9.53 20.30
N ALA A 204 3.89 -10.58 20.87
CA ALA A 204 4.57 -11.82 21.24
C ALA A 204 4.93 -12.72 20.04
N GLN A 205 4.40 -12.42 18.85
CA GLN A 205 4.72 -13.10 17.59
C GLN A 205 5.42 -12.09 16.66
N GLN A 206 6.73 -11.96 16.81
CA GLN A 206 7.54 -11.25 15.82
C GLN A 206 7.88 -12.22 14.70
N VAL A 207 7.31 -12.00 13.53
CA VAL A 207 7.85 -12.54 12.28
C VAL A 207 9.15 -11.81 11.98
N ASP A 208 10.09 -12.52 11.37
CA ASP A 208 11.31 -11.91 10.85
C ASP A 208 10.98 -11.12 9.57
N GLN A 209 10.59 -9.85 9.73
CA GLN A 209 10.27 -8.95 8.61
C GLN A 209 11.46 -8.78 7.66
N GLU A 210 12.69 -8.77 8.20
CA GLU A 210 13.91 -8.63 7.40
C GLU A 210 14.06 -9.83 6.46
N ALA A 211 13.82 -11.05 6.96
CA ALA A 211 13.86 -12.27 6.13
C ALA A 211 12.79 -12.25 5.02
N PHE A 212 11.61 -11.71 5.31
CA PHE A 212 10.55 -11.58 4.31
C PHE A 212 10.91 -10.57 3.21
N ASP A 213 11.40 -9.38 3.61
CA ASP A 213 11.79 -8.33 2.67
C ASP A 213 12.91 -8.83 1.75
N GLU A 214 13.88 -9.56 2.32
CA GLU A 214 14.95 -10.19 1.55
C GLU A 214 14.42 -11.24 0.56
N ALA A 215 13.52 -12.12 1.00
CA ALA A 215 12.88 -13.11 0.11
C ALA A 215 12.10 -12.44 -1.04
N LEU A 216 11.36 -11.36 -0.75
CA LEU A 216 10.62 -10.61 -1.77
C LEU A 216 11.56 -9.94 -2.78
N ASP A 217 12.68 -9.38 -2.32
CA ASP A 217 13.68 -8.77 -3.20
C ASP A 217 14.41 -9.82 -4.04
N ARG A 218 14.73 -10.99 -3.49
CA ARG A 218 15.26 -12.15 -4.24
C ARG A 218 14.29 -12.55 -5.36
N LEU A 219 12.98 -12.68 -5.07
CA LEU A 219 11.95 -12.99 -6.07
C LEU A 219 11.88 -11.94 -7.18
N LYS A 220 11.82 -10.64 -6.83
CA LYS A 220 11.79 -9.55 -7.81
C LYS A 220 13.00 -9.57 -8.74
N ASN A 221 14.19 -9.88 -8.21
CA ASN A 221 15.41 -10.00 -8.98
C ASN A 221 15.38 -11.21 -9.93
N GLU A 222 14.89 -12.37 -9.48
CA GLU A 222 14.67 -13.55 -10.33
C GLU A 222 13.75 -13.25 -11.51
N GLU A 223 12.64 -12.56 -11.26
CA GLU A 223 11.69 -12.18 -12.31
C GLU A 223 12.32 -11.21 -13.31
N LYS A 224 13.14 -10.26 -12.84
CA LYS A 224 13.87 -9.32 -13.70
C LYS A 224 14.88 -10.04 -14.59
N MET A 225 15.63 -10.98 -14.05
CA MET A 225 16.59 -11.80 -14.81
C MET A 225 15.88 -12.69 -15.83
N ARG A 226 14.75 -13.32 -15.46
CA ARG A 226 13.94 -14.11 -16.39
C ARG A 226 13.44 -13.28 -17.57
N LYS A 227 12.87 -12.09 -17.31
CA LYS A 227 12.42 -11.16 -18.36
C LYS A 227 13.57 -10.69 -19.26
N ALA A 228 14.76 -10.48 -18.70
CA ALA A 228 15.94 -10.09 -19.48
C ALA A 228 16.39 -11.22 -20.43
N ASN A 229 16.38 -12.48 -19.97
CA ASN A 229 16.72 -13.63 -20.79
C ASN A 229 15.69 -13.87 -21.91
N GLU A 230 14.40 -13.74 -21.61
CA GLU A 230 13.32 -13.85 -22.61
C GLU A 230 13.43 -12.80 -23.73
N LEU A 231 14.01 -11.63 -23.46
CA LEU A 231 14.25 -10.60 -24.47
C LEU A 231 15.44 -10.94 -25.39
N ILE A 232 16.46 -11.63 -24.86
CA ILE A 232 17.63 -12.06 -25.63
C ILE A 232 17.27 -13.19 -26.59
N GLU A 233 16.36 -14.08 -26.17
CA GLU A 233 16.01 -15.29 -26.94
C GLU A 233 14.95 -15.05 -28.03
N ARG A 234 14.35 -13.86 -28.14
CA ARG A 234 13.40 -13.55 -29.23
C ARG A 234 14.16 -13.35 -30.54
N PRO A 235 14.03 -14.25 -31.54
CA PRO A 235 14.63 -14.04 -32.84
C PRO A 235 13.97 -12.82 -33.51
N TRP A 236 14.81 -11.97 -34.11
CA TRP A 236 14.43 -10.75 -34.83
C TRP A 236 13.49 -11.03 -36.00
#